data_AF-E9GU33-F1
#
_entry.id   AF-E9GU33-F1
#
_cell.length_a   1.000
_cell.length_b   1.000
_cell.length_c   1.000
_cell.angle_alpha   90.00
_cell.angle_beta   90.00
_cell.angle_gamma   90.00
#
_symmetry.space_group_name_H-M   'P 1'
#
loop_
_entity.id
_entity.type
_entity.pdbx_description
1 polymer ?
#
loop_
_entity_poly.entity_id
_entity_poly.type
_entity_poly.pdbx_seq_one_letter_code
_entity_poly.pdbx_strand_id
1 'polypeptide(L)' 'MRSLLIIFCVVLIAAFFVVETEQTPQLSVPGGRPPMVGGNRCTFGPAFWCASPQNAQLCGQGAVDHCNRVGFSG' A
#
# COMPACT_ATOMS: atom_id res chain seq x y z
N MET A 1 -35.80 12.08 13.93
CA MET A 1 -35.61 10.98 12.96
C MET A 1 -34.76 11.41 11.76
N ARG A 2 -35.16 12.42 10.98
CA ARG A 2 -34.38 12.95 9.83
C ARG A 2 -32.99 13.50 10.20
N SER A 3 -32.86 14.30 11.27
CA SER A 3 -31.54 14.77 11.75
C SER A 3 -30.60 13.64 12.17
N LEU A 4 -31.12 12.57 12.78
CA LEU A 4 -30.29 11.44 13.21
C LEU A 4 -29.72 10.67 12.02
N LEU A 5 -30.50 10.53 10.94
CA LEU A 5 -30.03 9.93 9.69
C LEU A 5 -28.94 10.78 9.03
N ILE A 6 -29.10 12.11 9.01
CA ILE A 6 -28.09 13.02 8.47
C ILE A 6 -26.79 12.94 9.27
N ILE A 7 -26.88 12.97 10.61
CA ILE A 7 -25.71 12.84 11.49
C ILE A 7 -25.01 11.49 11.26
N PHE A 8 -25.78 10.40 11.19
CA PHE A 8 -25.26 9.07 10.91
C PHE A 8 -24.56 9.00 9.53
N CYS A 9 -25.18 9.54 8.48
CA CYS A 9 -24.58 9.62 7.15
C CYS A 9 -23.27 10.44 7.15
N VAL A 10 -23.24 11.58 7.82
CA VAL A 10 -22.04 12.44 7.91
C VAL A 10 -20.91 11.72 8.65
N VAL A 11 -21.21 11.00 9.73
CA VAL A 11 -20.22 10.20 10.47
C VAL A 11 -19.66 9.06 9.62
N LEU A 12 -20.51 8.34 8.90
CA LEU A 12 -20.08 7.26 8.00
C LEU A 12 -19.20 7.77 6.85
N ILE A 13 -19.59 8.89 6.24
CA ILE A 13 -18.82 9.51 5.16
C ILE A 13 -17.46 9.97 5.70
N ALA A 14 -17.43 10.69 6.82
CA ALA A 14 -16.18 11.14 7.44
C ALA A 14 -15.25 9.97 7.82
N ALA A 15 -15.79 8.88 8.38
CA ALA A 15 -15.00 7.69 8.71
C ALA A 15 -14.42 7.00 7.47
N PHE A 16 -15.17 6.94 6.37
CA PHE A 16 -14.70 6.37 5.11
C PHE A 16 -13.60 7.24 4.47
N PHE A 17 -13.75 8.57 4.51
CA PHE A 17 -12.73 9.51 4.05
C PHE A 17 -11.46 9.50 4.91
N VAL A 18 -11.57 9.32 6.23
CA VAL A 18 -10.41 9.19 7.14
C VAL A 18 -9.59 7.94 6.83
N VAL A 19 -10.21 6.87 6.32
CA VAL A 19 -9.51 5.63 5.92
C VAL A 19 -8.67 5.80 4.65
N GLU A 20 -8.89 6.85 3.85
CA GLU A 20 -8.16 7.06 2.59
C GLU A 20 -6.83 7.83 2.76
N THR A 21 -6.56 8.47 3.91
CA THR A 21 -5.31 9.24 4.12
C THR A 21 -4.14 8.44 4.70
N GLU A 22 -4.30 7.13 4.90
CA GLU A 22 -3.25 6.26 5.47
C GLU A 22 -2.26 5.73 4.41
N GLN A 23 -2.36 6.16 3.14
CA GLN A 23 -1.37 5.80 2.12
C GLN A 23 -0.21 6.80 2.12
N THR A 24 0.60 6.79 3.19
CA THR A 24 1.95 7.37 3.16
C THR A 24 3.00 6.26 3.05
N PRO A 25 3.41 5.84 1.85
CA PRO A 25 4.58 5.00 1.73
C PRO A 25 5.82 5.89 1.57
N GLN A 26 6.21 6.66 2.59
CA GLN A 26 7.61 7.10 2.74
C GLN A 26 7.92 7.39 4.22
N LEU A 27 8.73 6.51 4.76
CA LEU A 27 9.39 6.56 6.04
C LEU A 27 10.24 7.84 6.17
N SER A 28 9.69 8.94 6.70
CA SER A 28 10.49 10.09 7.13
C SER A 28 10.93 9.90 8.58
N VAL A 29 12.09 9.26 8.81
CA VAL A 29 12.74 9.23 10.14
C VAL A 29 13.52 10.53 10.34
N PRO A 30 13.14 11.40 11.28
CA PRO A 30 14.00 12.51 11.68
C PRO A 30 15.22 11.92 12.39
N GLY A 31 16.40 12.00 11.78
CA GLY A 31 17.67 11.49 12.31
C GLY A 31 18.13 10.12 11.78
N GLY A 32 17.44 9.53 10.81
CA GLY A 32 17.87 8.30 10.13
C GLY A 32 18.89 8.58 9.03
N ARG A 33 19.92 7.73 8.89
CA ARG A 33 20.76 7.69 7.68
C ARG A 33 19.86 7.49 6.45
N PRO A 34 20.12 8.18 5.33
CA PRO A 34 19.30 8.03 4.13
C PRO A 34 19.21 6.54 3.76
N PRO A 35 18.03 6.05 3.33
CA PRO A 35 17.88 4.69 2.85
C PRO A 35 18.96 4.41 1.81
N MET A 36 19.75 3.35 2.03
CA MET A 36 20.78 2.98 1.07
C MET A 36 20.11 2.65 -0.26
N VAL A 37 20.60 3.25 -1.35
CA VAL A 37 20.12 2.93 -2.70
C VAL A 37 20.29 1.44 -2.94
N GLY A 38 19.20 0.75 -3.31
CA GLY A 38 19.19 -0.70 -3.51
C GLY A 38 19.02 -1.56 -2.26
N GLY A 39 18.86 -0.97 -1.06
CA GLY A 39 18.58 -1.73 0.16
C GLY A 39 17.17 -2.32 0.21
N ASN A 40 16.24 -1.71 -0.52
CA ASN A 40 14.87 -2.21 -0.65
C ASN A 40 14.75 -3.11 -1.89
N ARG A 41 14.59 -4.42 -1.69
CA ARG A 41 14.45 -5.38 -2.80
C ARG A 41 13.24 -5.11 -3.70
N CYS A 42 12.23 -4.42 -3.21
CA CYS A 42 11.06 -4.06 -4.02
C CYS A 42 11.35 -2.98 -5.06
N THR A 43 12.47 -2.25 -4.93
CA THR A 43 12.93 -1.31 -5.96
C THR A 43 13.69 -2.00 -7.10
N PHE A 44 13.88 -3.33 -7.05
CA PHE A 44 14.51 -4.08 -8.15
C PHE A 44 13.56 -4.27 -9.35
N GLY A 45 12.27 -4.00 -9.15
CA GLY A 45 11.26 -4.04 -10.22
C GLY A 45 10.60 -5.42 -10.39
N PRO A 46 9.63 -5.53 -11.32
CA PRO A 46 8.72 -6.68 -11.45
C PRO A 46 9.43 -8.02 -11.62
N ALA A 47 10.62 -8.02 -12.21
CA ALA A 47 11.45 -9.21 -12.34
C ALA A 47 11.78 -9.85 -10.98
N PHE A 48 11.94 -9.06 -9.91
CA PHE A 48 12.15 -9.59 -8.56
C PHE A 48 10.84 -10.04 -7.91
N TRP A 49 9.84 -9.17 -7.86
CA TRP A 49 8.63 -9.45 -7.09
C TRP A 49 7.66 -10.41 -7.78
N CYS A 50 7.65 -10.51 -9.10
CA CYS A 50 6.89 -11.55 -9.82
C CYS A 50 7.68 -12.85 -10.05
N ALA A 51 8.90 -12.96 -9.53
CA ALA A 51 9.62 -14.25 -9.53
C ALA A 51 8.98 -15.29 -8.61
N SER A 52 8.29 -14.87 -7.54
CA SER A 52 7.54 -15.76 -6.66
C SER A 52 6.43 -15.03 -5.90
N PRO A 53 5.36 -15.73 -5.49
CA PRO A 53 4.32 -15.14 -4.64
C PRO A 53 4.87 -14.54 -3.34
N GLN A 54 5.92 -15.16 -2.78
CA GLN A 54 6.58 -14.68 -1.57
C GLN A 54 7.25 -13.32 -1.81
N ASN A 55 7.93 -13.13 -2.95
CA ASN A 55 8.55 -11.84 -3.27
C ASN A 55 7.50 -10.75 -3.50
N ALA A 56 6.37 -11.09 -4.12
CA ALA A 56 5.26 -10.17 -4.29
C ALA A 56 4.68 -9.73 -2.94
N GLN A 57 4.47 -10.67 -2.02
CA GLN A 57 3.97 -10.39 -0.67
C GLN A 57 4.94 -9.52 0.14
N LEU A 58 6.25 -9.75 0.03
CA LEU A 58 7.28 -8.90 0.66
C LEU A 58 7.20 -7.43 0.20
N CYS A 59 6.67 -7.19 -1.00
CA CYS A 59 6.54 -5.87 -1.60
C CYS A 59 5.13 -5.27 -1.46
N GLY A 60 4.20 -5.98 -0.84
CA GLY A 60 2.85 -5.53 -0.53
C GLY A 60 1.81 -5.82 -1.61
N GLN A 61 0.57 -5.44 -1.33
CA GLN A 61 -0.60 -5.86 -2.13
C GLN A 61 -0.53 -5.36 -3.57
N GLY A 62 -0.05 -4.13 -3.81
CA GLY A 62 0.09 -3.61 -5.18
C GLY A 62 1.03 -4.44 -6.05
N ALA A 63 2.07 -5.05 -5.45
CA ALA A 63 2.95 -5.98 -6.15
C ALA A 63 2.24 -7.31 -6.43
N VAL A 64 1.54 -7.87 -5.44
CA VAL A 64 0.72 -9.09 -5.62
C VAL A 64 -0.31 -8.92 -6.73
N ASP A 65 -1.05 -7.82 -6.73
CA ASP A 65 -2.10 -7.54 -7.72
C ASP A 65 -1.53 -7.41 -9.13
N HIS A 66 -0.35 -6.81 -9.27
CA HIS A 66 0.29 -6.71 -10.58
C HIS A 66 0.76 -8.08 -11.07
N CYS A 67 1.41 -8.91 -10.25
CA CYS A 67 1.81 -10.26 -10.66
C CYS A 67 0.61 -11.15 -10.99
N ASN A 68 -0.49 -11.02 -10.25
CA ASN A 68 -1.74 -11.73 -10.58
C ASN A 68 -2.32 -11.30 -11.94
N ARG A 69 -2.10 -10.05 -12.35
CA ARG A 69 -2.56 -9.51 -13.63
C ARG A 69 -1.65 -9.89 -14.79
N VAL A 70 -0.33 -9.81 -14.61
CA VAL A 70 0.65 -10.02 -15.70
C VAL A 70 1.20 -11.45 -15.76
N GLY A 71 0.97 -12.24 -14.72
CA GLY A 71 1.53 -13.59 -14.54
C GLY A 71 2.78 -13.59 -13.67
N PHE A 72 2.98 -14.69 -12.95
CA PHE A 72 4.25 -14.97 -12.29
C PHE A 72 5.26 -15.54 -13.30
N SER A 73 6.52 -15.15 -13.18
CA SER A 73 7.60 -15.52 -14.09
C SER A 73 8.21 -16.90 -13.79
N GLY A 74 7.54 -17.71 -12.96
CA GLY A 74 8.03 -18.98 -12.40
C GLY A 74 7.56 -20.21 -13.16
#